data_AF-A0A0J7KBS1-F1
#
_entry.id   AF-A0A0J7KBS1-F1
#
_cell.length_a   1.000
_cell.length_b   1.000
_cell.length_c   1.000
_cell.angle_alpha   90.00
_cell.angle_beta   90.00
_cell.angle_gamma   90.00
#
_symmetry.space_group_name_H-M   'P 1'
#
loop_
_entity.id
_entity.type
_entity.pdbx_description
1 polymer ?
#
loop_
_entity_poly.entity_id
_entity_poly.type
_entity_poly.pdbx_seq_one_letter_code
_entity_poly.pdbx_strand_id
1 'polypeptide(L)'
;MVDSGYDISDFVSIDKTFGTMKDFEDLVKAAHDARLKIILDFVPNHSSDQHEWFQKSLKSIEPYTDYYVWHKGNVLPNGTVTKPNNWNDIVENIAACFDREKLNV
;
A
#
# COMPACT_ATOMS: atom_id res chain seq x y z
N MET A 1 7.94 3.16 10.55
CA MET A 1 7.88 2.55 9.20
C MET A 1 7.25 1.17 9.32
N VAL A 2 6.31 0.87 8.44
CA VAL A 2 5.69 -0.45 8.27
C VAL A 2 6.33 -1.10 7.04
N ASP A 3 6.49 -2.42 7.04
CA ASP A 3 7.19 -3.20 6.00
C ASP A 3 8.52 -2.58 5.55
N SER A 4 9.32 -2.08 6.51
CA SER A 4 10.60 -1.42 6.25
C SER A 4 10.58 -0.27 5.23
N GLY A 5 9.41 0.36 4.99
CA GLY A 5 9.23 1.45 4.04
C GLY A 5 8.62 1.06 2.69
N TYR A 6 8.33 -0.22 2.47
CA TYR A 6 7.65 -0.71 1.25
C TYR A 6 6.12 -0.57 1.33
N ASP A 7 5.57 -0.35 2.54
CA ASP A 7 4.17 0.03 2.76
C ASP A 7 3.95 1.55 2.56
N ILE A 8 3.85 1.99 1.30
CA ILE A 8 3.89 3.42 0.93
C ILE A 8 2.51 4.07 1.03
N SER A 9 2.39 5.14 1.83
CA SER A 9 1.16 5.95 1.96
C SER A 9 1.15 7.22 1.10
N ASP A 10 2.32 7.69 0.67
CA ASP A 10 2.50 8.80 -0.28
C ASP A 10 3.77 8.57 -1.12
N PHE A 11 3.60 8.39 -2.43
CA PHE A 11 4.68 8.12 -3.38
C PHE A 11 5.53 9.34 -3.75
N VAL A 12 5.11 10.56 -3.40
CA VAL A 12 5.77 11.80 -3.85
C VAL A 12 6.38 12.62 -2.71
N SER A 13 6.35 12.10 -1.49
CA SER A 13 6.91 12.73 -0.31
C SER A 13 8.04 11.90 0.32
N ILE A 14 8.92 12.56 1.06
CA ILE A 14 9.96 11.91 1.86
C ILE A 14 9.40 11.65 3.27
N ASP A 15 9.60 10.44 3.80
CA ASP A 15 9.27 10.14 5.20
C ASP A 15 10.09 11.05 6.12
N LYS A 16 9.42 11.65 7.11
CA LYS A 16 10.02 12.63 8.02
C LYS A 16 11.24 12.10 8.79
N THR A 17 11.33 10.78 8.96
CA THR A 17 12.48 10.10 9.57
C THR A 17 13.76 10.29 8.73
N PHE A 18 13.61 10.38 7.41
CA PHE A 18 14.71 10.58 6.47
C PHE A 18 14.96 12.05 6.12
N GLY A 19 13.96 12.92 6.31
CA GLY A 19 14.09 14.37 6.14
C GLY A 19 12.95 14.96 5.32
N THR A 20 13.29 15.96 4.52
CA THR A 20 12.36 16.71 3.65
C THR A 20 12.68 16.48 2.18
N MET A 21 11.76 16.88 1.29
CA MET A 21 12.03 16.89 -0.16
C MET A 21 13.26 17.75 -0.49
N LYS A 22 13.46 18.86 0.23
CA LYS A 22 14.64 19.71 0.06
C LYS A 22 15.94 18.96 0.42
N ASP A 23 15.94 18.18 1.49
CA ASP A 23 17.12 17.38 1.86
C ASP A 23 17.45 16.34 0.77
N PHE A 24 16.42 15.75 0.15
CA PHE A 24 16.59 14.84 -0.99
C PHE A 24 17.13 15.58 -2.23
N GLU A 25 16.62 16.76 -2.56
CA GLU A 25 17.12 17.59 -3.67
C GLU A 25 18.61 17.96 -3.47
N ASP A 26 18.99 18.33 -2.25
CA ASP A 26 20.38 18.66 -1.90
C ASP A 26 21.29 17.43 -2.04
N LEU A 27 20.82 16.24 -1.62
CA LEU A 27 21.52 14.96 -1.82
C LEU A 27 21.73 14.66 -3.31
N VAL A 28 20.66 14.81 -4.12
CA VAL A 28 20.72 14.58 -5.57
C VAL A 28 21.73 15.50 -6.23
N LYS A 29 21.72 16.79 -5.84
CA LYS A 29 22.68 17.76 -6.34
C LYS A 29 24.12 17.36 -5.99
N ALA A 30 24.39 17.04 -4.73
CA ALA A 30 25.73 16.65 -4.28
C ALA A 30 26.24 15.39 -4.99
N ALA A 31 25.37 14.39 -5.21
CA ALA A 31 25.72 13.18 -5.94
C ALA A 31 26.09 13.48 -7.41
N HIS A 32 25.30 14.32 -8.09
CA HIS A 32 25.59 14.70 -9.47
C HIS A 32 26.86 15.53 -9.60
N ASP A 33 27.13 16.47 -8.68
CA ASP A 33 28.38 17.23 -8.62
C ASP A 33 29.59 16.27 -8.48
N ALA A 34 29.41 15.16 -7.77
CA ALA A 34 30.42 14.10 -7.61
C ALA A 34 30.48 13.09 -8.79
N ARG A 35 29.73 13.33 -9.87
CA ARG A 35 29.59 12.42 -11.03
C ARG A 35 29.01 11.04 -10.66
N LEU A 36 28.26 10.95 -9.57
CA LEU A 36 27.49 9.78 -9.19
C LEU A 36 26.10 9.81 -9.84
N LYS A 37 25.43 8.66 -9.82
CA LYS A 37 24.03 8.51 -10.24
C LYS A 37 23.23 7.96 -9.08
N ILE A 38 21.98 8.40 -8.98
CA ILE A 38 21.03 7.92 -7.98
C ILE A 38 19.98 7.06 -8.70
N ILE A 39 19.70 5.91 -8.09
CA ILE A 39 18.55 5.08 -8.43
C ILE A 39 17.67 5.00 -7.18
N LEU A 40 16.36 5.07 -7.38
CA LEU A 40 15.37 4.90 -6.32
C LEU A 40 14.69 3.56 -6.50
N ASP A 41 14.30 2.94 -5.40
CA ASP A 41 13.41 1.79 -5.43
C ASP A 41 11.99 2.25 -5.79
N PHE A 42 11.25 1.41 -6.50
CA PHE A 42 9.89 1.70 -6.93
C PHE A 42 8.99 0.50 -6.65
N VAL A 43 7.91 0.74 -5.91
CA VAL A 43 6.98 -0.28 -5.43
C VAL A 43 5.64 -0.14 -6.15
N PRO A 44 5.46 -0.76 -7.34
CA PRO A 44 4.24 -0.58 -8.14
C PRO A 44 3.08 -1.50 -7.74
N ASN A 45 3.37 -2.59 -7.03
CA ASN A 45 2.40 -3.68 -6.85
C ASN A 45 1.33 -3.36 -5.80
N HIS A 46 1.68 -2.65 -4.74
CA HIS A 46 0.81 -2.38 -3.60
C HIS A 46 1.12 -1.01 -2.99
N SER A 47 0.19 -0.51 -2.17
CA SER A 47 0.36 0.68 -1.35
C SER A 47 -0.21 0.41 0.05
N SER A 48 0.08 1.31 0.97
CA SER A 48 -0.45 1.25 2.33
C SER A 48 -1.96 1.36 2.39
N ASP A 49 -2.53 0.71 3.41
CA ASP A 49 -3.93 0.88 3.78
C ASP A 49 -4.24 2.33 4.22
N GLN A 50 -3.22 3.10 4.60
CA GLN A 50 -3.34 4.52 4.89
C GLN A 50 -3.28 5.41 3.64
N HIS A 51 -2.96 4.85 2.46
CA HIS A 51 -2.90 5.63 1.23
C HIS A 51 -4.30 6.16 0.86
N GLU A 52 -4.36 7.39 0.37
CA GLU A 52 -5.61 8.03 -0.06
C GLU A 52 -6.43 7.17 -1.02
N TRP A 53 -5.80 6.46 -1.96
CA TRP A 53 -6.46 5.58 -2.90
C TRP A 53 -7.13 4.40 -2.21
N PHE A 54 -6.45 3.76 -1.25
CA PHE A 54 -7.03 2.67 -0.47
C PHE A 54 -8.25 3.16 0.31
N GLN A 55 -8.11 4.28 1.02
CA GLN A 55 -9.20 4.88 1.79
C GLN A 55 -10.41 5.27 0.93
N LYS A 56 -10.18 5.81 -0.27
CA LYS A 56 -11.26 6.13 -1.23
C LYS A 56 -11.86 4.87 -1.84
N SER A 57 -11.04 3.88 -2.16
CA SER A 57 -11.50 2.58 -2.66
C SER A 57 -12.36 1.87 -1.63
N LEU A 58 -11.92 1.81 -0.37
CA LEU A 58 -12.67 1.27 0.77
C LEU A 58 -14.07 1.89 0.89
N LYS A 59 -14.17 3.21 0.69
CA LYS A 59 -15.42 3.98 0.74
C LYS A 59 -16.21 3.98 -0.57
N SER A 60 -15.75 3.25 -1.59
CA SER A 60 -16.36 3.20 -2.93
C SER A 60 -16.54 4.58 -3.58
N ILE A 61 -15.51 5.43 -3.45
CA ILE A 61 -15.48 6.76 -4.06
C ILE A 61 -14.89 6.65 -5.47
N GLU A 62 -15.65 7.07 -6.48
CA GLU A 62 -15.20 7.10 -7.87
C GLU A 62 -14.07 8.12 -8.10
N PRO A 63 -13.08 7.83 -8.97
CA PRO A 63 -12.92 6.60 -9.76
C PRO A 63 -12.12 5.47 -9.04
N TYR A 64 -11.93 5.58 -7.73
CA TYR A 64 -11.00 4.73 -6.96
C TYR A 64 -11.60 3.39 -6.53
N THR A 65 -12.90 3.16 -6.77
CA THR A 65 -13.65 1.99 -6.31
C THR A 65 -12.95 0.67 -6.63
N ASP A 66 -12.37 0.55 -7.83
CA ASP A 66 -11.73 -0.67 -8.36
C ASP A 66 -10.19 -0.57 -8.43
N TYR A 67 -9.57 0.36 -7.70
CA TYR A 67 -8.10 0.47 -7.62
C TYR A 67 -7.45 -0.71 -6.85
N TYR A 68 -8.24 -1.45 -6.06
CA TYR A 68 -7.80 -2.63 -5.30
C TYR A 68 -8.72 -3.81 -5.60
N VAL A 69 -8.20 -5.02 -5.38
CA VAL A 69 -8.96 -6.25 -5.63
C VAL A 69 -9.84 -6.56 -4.44
N TRP A 70 -11.14 -6.30 -4.58
CA TRP A 70 -12.15 -6.60 -3.57
C TRP A 70 -12.91 -7.88 -3.91
N HIS A 71 -13.02 -8.81 -2.96
CA HIS A 71 -13.83 -10.02 -3.14
C HIS A 71 -14.49 -10.43 -1.82
N LYS A 72 -15.78 -10.81 -1.89
CA LYS A 72 -16.49 -11.33 -0.72
C LYS A 72 -15.97 -12.71 -0.33
N GLY A 73 -15.90 -12.95 0.97
CA GLY A 73 -15.67 -14.29 1.51
C GLY A 73 -16.88 -15.21 1.36
N ASN A 74 -16.70 -16.50 1.63
CA ASN A 74 -17.80 -17.47 1.63
C ASN A 74 -18.46 -17.51 3.02
N VAL A 75 -19.79 -17.45 3.08
CA VAL A 75 -20.54 -17.58 4.33
C VAL A 75 -20.76 -19.07 4.64
N LEU A 76 -20.27 -19.52 5.78
CA LEU A 76 -20.47 -20.89 6.26
C LEU A 76 -21.84 -21.06 6.93
N PRO A 77 -22.36 -22.30 7.09
CA PRO A 77 -23.67 -22.54 7.73
C PRO A 77 -23.79 -22.02 9.17
N ASN A 78 -22.67 -21.84 9.88
CA ASN A 78 -22.61 -21.27 11.23
C ASN A 78 -22.59 -19.72 11.24
N GLY A 79 -22.73 -19.07 10.08
CA GLY A 79 -22.68 -17.61 9.94
C GLY A 79 -21.28 -16.99 9.88
N THR A 80 -20.22 -17.78 10.02
CA THR A 80 -18.83 -17.26 9.88
C THR A 80 -18.47 -17.06 8.40
N VAL A 81 -17.63 -16.06 8.11
CA VAL A 81 -17.15 -15.77 6.75
C VAL A 81 -15.72 -16.27 6.58
N THR A 82 -15.46 -17.09 5.56
CA THR A 82 -14.10 -17.54 5.18
C THR A 82 -13.49 -16.61 4.16
N LYS A 83 -12.16 -16.63 4.02
CA LYS A 83 -11.44 -16.01 2.90
C LYS A 83 -12.03 -16.43 1.54
N PRO A 84 -11.90 -15.58 0.50
CA PRO A 84 -12.39 -15.91 -0.86
C PRO A 84 -11.72 -17.15 -1.46
N ASN A 85 -10.46 -17.39 -1.16
CA ASN A 85 -9.65 -18.51 -1.65
C ASN A 85 -8.61 -18.96 -0.59
N ASN A 86 -7.74 -19.89 -0.96
CA ASN A 86 -6.67 -20.44 -0.12
C ASN A 86 -5.27 -19.88 -0.47
N TRP A 87 -5.18 -18.69 -1.08
CA TRP A 87 -3.89 -18.07 -1.36
C TRP A 87 -3.18 -17.64 -0.07
N ASN A 88 -1.88 -17.86 -0.04
CA ASN A 88 -0.98 -17.46 1.05
C ASN A 88 -0.25 -16.18 0.64
N ASP A 89 -0.06 -15.25 1.56
CA ASP A 89 0.90 -14.17 1.35
C ASP A 89 2.32 -14.69 1.61
N ILE A 90 3.30 -13.81 1.42
CA ILE A 90 4.70 -14.15 1.57
C ILE A 90 5.20 -14.07 3.03
N VAL A 91 4.44 -13.39 3.92
CA VAL A 91 4.88 -13.11 5.30
C VAL A 91 4.11 -13.93 6.34
N GLU A 92 2.77 -13.92 6.30
CA GLU A 92 1.92 -14.47 7.37
C GLU A 92 1.06 -15.70 6.97
N ASN A 93 1.27 -16.25 5.78
CA ASN A 93 0.41 -17.24 5.12
C ASN A 93 -1.08 -16.83 5.00
N ILE A 94 -1.37 -15.54 4.89
CA ILE A 94 -2.71 -14.99 4.71
C ILE A 94 -2.70 -13.88 3.64
N ALA A 95 -3.12 -14.19 2.40
CA ALA A 95 -3.17 -13.20 1.30
C ALA A 95 -4.41 -12.32 1.27
N ALA A 96 -5.39 -12.54 2.15
CA ALA A 96 -6.66 -11.83 2.12
C ALA A 96 -6.92 -11.17 3.48
N CYS A 97 -6.96 -9.85 3.49
CA CYS A 97 -7.46 -9.04 4.60
C CYS A 97 -8.97 -8.83 4.46
N PHE A 98 -9.71 -8.97 5.56
CA PHE A 98 -11.14 -8.75 5.61
C PHE A 98 -11.44 -7.32 6.03
N ASP A 99 -12.06 -6.55 5.13
CA ASP A 99 -12.58 -5.23 5.47
C ASP A 99 -14.10 -5.22 5.43
N ARG A 100 -14.70 -5.01 6.61
CA ARG A 100 -16.17 -5.01 6.79
C ARG A 100 -16.81 -3.76 6.20
N GLU A 101 -16.10 -2.63 6.16
CA GLU A 101 -16.65 -1.37 5.66
C GLU A 101 -16.94 -1.45 4.16
N LYS A 102 -16.06 -2.08 3.37
CA LYS A 102 -16.29 -2.24 1.92
C LYS A 102 -17.42 -3.24 1.63
N LEU A 103 -17.49 -4.32 2.40
CA LEU A 103 -18.31 -5.48 2.04
C LEU A 103 -19.75 -5.40 2.58
N ASN A 104 -20.09 -4.37 3.37
CA ASN A 104 -21.41 -4.17 3.99
C ASN A 104 -21.90 -5.43 4.74
N VAL A 105 -21.00 -6.08 5.48
CA VAL A 105 -21.25 -7.29 6.30
C VAL A 105 -20.78 -7.09 7.74
#